data_AF-A0A2J7XKL3-F1
#
_entry.id   AF-A0A2J7XKL3-F1
#
_cell.length_a   1.000
_cell.length_b   1.000
_cell.length_c   1.000
_cell.angle_alpha   90.00
_cell.angle_beta   90.00
_cell.angle_gamma   90.00
#
_symmetry.space_group_name_H-M   'P 1'
#
loop_
_entity.id
_entity.type
_entity.pdbx_description
1 polymer ?
#
loop_
_entity_poly.entity_id
_entity_poly.type
_entity_poly.pdbx_seq_one_letter_code
_entity_poly.pdbx_strand_id
1 'polypeptide(L)'
;EKKVFVDLHSRLTDYKTLAFFHFMCDALNMTDAVFKLMQVQQFKFSDVANTVRAVQSCLSDAFVTVAPGQYTTPILSSFFSEMRATNFASFQGHVLKDVPSSGTRLTIVHELFQEYAKNLIANLGARFPNNAFLSALAVFDPAEYPESWEEVRPWATKHMDAVNAYFVERRAAAGEAGDHPTLDVGEARDQFFNGGAMKMMWELRGTAISDREKFVKFYVEQKAMLSRLLEDGMPLVDEGLEGLEAMQSLNGPSAERPPHHINVVMRTMTGWGRGMVPMFLKLMLFCVLIKPTSVN
;
A
#
# COMPACT_ATOMS: atom_id res chain seq x y z
N GLU A 1 -31.32 -26.78 13.70
CA GLU A 1 -31.16 -26.16 12.37
C GLU A 1 -32.19 -25.09 12.04
N LYS A 2 -33.50 -25.37 11.97
CA LYS A 2 -34.54 -24.34 11.67
C LYS A 2 -34.47 -23.07 12.54
N LYS A 3 -34.28 -23.19 13.86
CA LYS A 3 -34.12 -22.03 14.77
C LYS A 3 -32.87 -21.19 14.46
N VAL A 4 -31.76 -21.83 14.09
CA VAL A 4 -30.50 -21.15 13.75
C VAL A 4 -30.64 -20.41 12.42
N PHE A 5 -31.31 -21.02 11.45
CA PHE A 5 -31.58 -20.40 10.15
C PHE A 5 -32.54 -19.20 10.25
N VAL A 6 -33.60 -19.30 11.07
CA VAL A 6 -34.53 -18.19 11.32
C VAL A 6 -33.85 -17.03 12.05
N ASP A 7 -32.95 -17.31 13.01
CA ASP A 7 -32.16 -16.28 13.70
C ASP A 7 -31.17 -15.60 12.75
N LEU A 8 -30.46 -16.36 11.92
CA LEU A 8 -29.53 -15.81 10.92
C LEU A 8 -30.26 -14.96 9.87
N HIS A 9 -31.37 -15.45 9.30
CA HIS A 9 -32.19 -14.67 8.38
C HIS A 9 -32.66 -13.37 9.03
N SER A 10 -33.13 -13.42 10.28
CA SER A 10 -33.57 -12.24 11.02
C SER A 10 -32.48 -11.18 11.15
N ARG A 11 -31.23 -11.60 11.41
CA ARG A 11 -30.08 -10.69 11.53
C ARG A 11 -29.61 -10.16 10.17
N LEU A 12 -29.69 -10.97 9.12
CA LEU A 12 -29.33 -10.55 7.77
C LEU A 12 -30.40 -9.65 7.11
N THR A 13 -31.62 -9.61 7.64
CA THR A 13 -32.68 -8.67 7.21
C THR A 13 -32.83 -7.46 8.13
N ASP A 14 -31.95 -7.30 9.12
CA ASP A 14 -31.90 -6.09 9.95
C ASP A 14 -31.33 -4.91 9.14
N TYR A 15 -32.00 -3.76 9.25
CA TYR A 15 -31.65 -2.57 8.47
C TYR A 15 -30.21 -2.10 8.71
N LYS A 16 -29.78 -2.02 9.98
CA LYS A 16 -28.44 -1.52 10.33
C LYS A 16 -27.37 -2.47 9.84
N THR A 17 -27.59 -3.76 10.02
CA THR A 17 -26.70 -4.84 9.60
C THR A 17 -26.50 -4.81 8.08
N LEU A 18 -27.59 -4.72 7.31
CA LEU A 18 -27.52 -4.61 5.86
C LEU A 18 -26.78 -3.35 5.39
N ALA A 19 -27.13 -2.20 5.96
CA ALA A 19 -26.47 -0.94 5.63
C ALA A 19 -24.96 -1.00 5.94
N PHE A 20 -24.59 -1.63 7.06
CA PHE A 20 -23.20 -1.83 7.46
C PHE A 20 -22.43 -2.78 6.51
N PHE A 21 -23.04 -3.85 6.01
CA PHE A 21 -22.40 -4.71 5.01
C PHE A 21 -22.06 -3.97 3.72
N HIS A 22 -22.98 -3.16 3.20
CA HIS A 22 -22.75 -2.36 2.00
C HIS A 22 -21.64 -1.32 2.21
N PHE A 23 -21.64 -0.70 3.40
CA PHE A 23 -20.54 0.16 3.84
C PHE A 23 -19.20 -0.56 3.88
N MET A 24 -19.15 -1.77 4.46
CA MET A 24 -17.91 -2.55 4.53
C MET A 24 -17.36 -2.89 3.14
N CYS A 25 -18.22 -3.23 2.18
CA CYS A 25 -17.77 -3.50 0.82
C CYS A 25 -17.10 -2.28 0.17
N ASP A 26 -17.69 -1.08 0.30
CA ASP A 26 -17.08 0.14 -0.20
C ASP A 26 -15.79 0.49 0.55
N ALA A 27 -15.78 0.38 1.88
CA ALA A 27 -14.58 0.65 2.69
C ALA A 27 -13.43 -0.31 2.37
N LEU A 28 -13.72 -1.60 2.16
CA LEU A 28 -12.74 -2.60 1.75
C LEU A 28 -12.13 -2.25 0.40
N ASN A 29 -12.96 -1.88 -0.60
CA ASN A 29 -12.49 -1.43 -1.91
C ASN A 29 -11.54 -0.23 -1.81
N MET A 30 -11.79 0.71 -0.89
CA MET A 30 -10.90 1.86 -0.67
C MET A 30 -9.59 1.46 0.00
N THR A 31 -9.63 0.52 0.94
CA THR A 31 -8.41 0.03 1.62
C THR A 31 -7.58 -0.94 0.79
N ASP A 32 -8.13 -1.51 -0.27
CA ASP A 32 -7.47 -2.44 -1.19
C ASP A 32 -6.14 -1.89 -1.74
N ALA A 33 -6.05 -0.57 -1.95
CA ALA A 33 -4.80 0.08 -2.36
C ALA A 33 -3.65 -0.15 -1.37
N VAL A 34 -3.90 -0.14 -0.06
CA VAL A 34 -2.88 -0.41 0.98
C VAL A 34 -2.51 -1.89 0.99
N PHE A 35 -3.49 -2.79 0.82
CA PHE A 35 -3.21 -4.23 0.71
C PHE A 35 -2.36 -4.55 -0.51
N LYS A 36 -2.73 -3.99 -1.67
CA LYS A 36 -1.96 -4.10 -2.91
C LYS A 36 -0.56 -3.56 -2.74
N LEU A 37 -0.39 -2.38 -2.15
CA LEU A 37 0.92 -1.79 -1.86
C LEU A 37 1.83 -2.78 -1.12
N MET A 38 1.34 -3.39 -0.04
CA MET A 38 2.09 -4.37 0.77
C MET A 38 2.38 -5.70 0.06
N GLN A 39 1.68 -5.99 -1.05
CA GLN A 39 1.85 -7.20 -1.86
C GLN A 39 2.73 -6.96 -3.10
N VAL A 40 3.04 -5.71 -3.46
CA VAL A 40 3.86 -5.40 -4.63
C VAL A 40 5.29 -5.89 -4.41
N GLN A 41 5.81 -6.66 -5.36
CA GLN A 41 7.20 -7.14 -5.32
C GLN A 41 8.24 -6.02 -5.49
N GLN A 42 7.82 -4.88 -6.03
CA GLN A 42 8.51 -3.59 -6.07
C GLN A 42 7.89 -2.65 -5.03
N PHE A 43 8.07 -2.97 -3.75
CA PHE A 43 7.60 -2.09 -2.69
C PHE A 43 8.45 -0.82 -2.64
N LYS A 44 7.84 0.33 -2.85
CA LYS A 44 8.48 1.63 -2.65
C LYS A 44 8.04 2.21 -1.32
N PHE A 45 9.00 2.41 -0.42
CA PHE A 45 8.74 3.06 0.86
C PHE A 45 8.20 4.48 0.70
N SER A 46 8.61 5.19 -0.36
CA SER A 46 8.14 6.53 -0.68
C SER A 46 6.64 6.60 -1.00
N ASP A 47 6.07 5.53 -1.57
CA ASP A 47 4.66 5.45 -1.94
C ASP A 47 3.75 5.32 -0.70
N VAL A 48 4.26 4.76 0.40
CA VAL A 48 3.47 4.44 1.60
C VAL A 48 2.72 5.66 2.13
N ALA A 49 3.42 6.77 2.35
CA ALA A 49 2.80 7.96 2.91
C ALA A 49 1.73 8.55 1.99
N ASN A 50 1.95 8.52 0.68
CA ASN A 50 0.99 9.04 -0.30
C ASN A 50 -0.21 8.11 -0.43
N THR A 51 -0.02 6.79 -0.46
CA THR A 51 -1.10 5.80 -0.48
C THR A 51 -1.94 5.86 0.79
N VAL A 52 -1.30 5.90 1.97
CA VAL A 52 -2.01 6.02 3.25
C VAL A 52 -2.82 7.31 3.29
N ARG A 53 -2.22 8.45 2.91
CA ARG A 53 -2.92 9.73 2.86
C ARG A 53 -4.09 9.69 1.88
N ALA A 54 -3.90 9.13 0.69
CA ALA A 54 -4.97 9.01 -0.31
C ALA A 54 -6.14 8.18 0.23
N VAL A 55 -5.87 7.02 0.85
CA VAL A 55 -6.92 6.18 1.45
C VAL A 55 -7.61 6.89 2.61
N GLN A 56 -6.87 7.59 3.47
CA GLN A 56 -7.46 8.39 4.56
C GLN A 56 -8.38 9.49 4.03
N SER A 57 -7.96 10.22 3.00
CA SER A 57 -8.80 11.22 2.32
C SER A 57 -10.04 10.60 1.70
N CYS A 58 -9.91 9.51 0.95
CA CYS A 58 -11.05 8.82 0.34
C CYS A 58 -12.07 8.36 1.39
N LEU A 59 -11.63 7.75 2.49
CA LEU A 59 -12.52 7.31 3.58
C LEU A 59 -13.20 8.51 4.26
N SER A 60 -12.46 9.60 4.47
CA SER A 60 -12.98 10.82 5.07
C SER A 60 -14.06 11.44 4.19
N ASP A 61 -13.78 11.62 2.91
CA ASP A 61 -14.68 12.26 1.95
C ASP A 61 -15.93 11.42 1.68
N ALA A 62 -15.78 10.10 1.68
CA ALA A 62 -16.88 9.18 1.40
C ALA A 62 -17.82 8.95 2.60
N PHE A 63 -17.31 9.01 3.84
CA PHE A 63 -18.06 8.54 5.02
C PHE A 63 -18.08 9.51 6.20
N VAL A 64 -17.11 10.42 6.31
CA VAL A 64 -16.97 11.31 7.48
C VAL A 64 -17.51 12.69 7.21
N THR A 65 -17.10 13.32 6.10
CA THR A 65 -17.48 14.70 5.76
C THR A 65 -18.78 14.78 4.97
N VAL A 66 -19.28 13.63 4.49
CA VAL A 66 -20.52 13.53 3.71
C VAL A 66 -21.76 13.76 4.59
N ALA A 67 -22.81 14.36 4.03
CA ALA A 67 -24.10 14.47 4.71
C ALA A 67 -24.81 13.09 4.79
N PRO A 68 -25.59 12.81 5.85
CA PRO A 68 -26.33 11.55 5.97
C PRO A 68 -27.16 11.22 4.72
N GLY A 69 -26.91 10.04 4.15
CA GLY A 69 -27.64 9.56 2.96
C GLY A 69 -27.17 10.12 1.61
N GLN A 70 -26.16 10.99 1.58
CA GLN A 70 -25.57 11.54 0.34
C GLN A 70 -24.29 10.78 -0.08
N TYR A 71 -24.27 9.47 0.11
CA TYR A 71 -23.12 8.64 -0.25
C TYR A 71 -22.99 8.51 -1.77
N THR A 72 -21.80 8.80 -2.28
CA THR A 72 -21.46 8.73 -3.71
C THR A 72 -20.76 7.43 -4.09
N THR A 73 -20.47 6.57 -3.12
CA THR A 73 -19.81 5.29 -3.35
C THR A 73 -20.76 4.29 -4.03
N PRO A 74 -20.28 3.44 -4.95
CA PRO A 74 -21.16 2.64 -5.80
C PRO A 74 -22.10 1.71 -5.02
N ILE A 75 -21.60 1.03 -4.00
CA ILE A 75 -22.37 -0.02 -3.30
C ILE A 75 -23.41 0.61 -2.37
N LEU A 76 -23.02 1.59 -1.56
CA LEU A 76 -23.97 2.31 -0.70
C LEU A 76 -24.97 3.16 -1.49
N SER A 77 -24.56 3.81 -2.57
CA SER A 77 -25.49 4.59 -3.40
C SER A 77 -26.57 3.69 -4.03
N SER A 78 -26.18 2.51 -4.53
CA SER A 78 -27.11 1.49 -5.03
C SER A 78 -28.05 1.01 -3.93
N PHE A 79 -27.52 0.66 -2.75
CA PHE A 79 -28.30 0.24 -1.59
C PHE A 79 -29.35 1.30 -1.20
N PHE A 80 -28.95 2.55 -1.00
CA PHE A 80 -29.90 3.60 -0.60
C PHE A 80 -30.89 3.98 -1.71
N SER A 81 -30.53 3.80 -2.98
CA SER A 81 -31.47 3.96 -4.09
C SER A 81 -32.60 2.91 -4.01
N GLU A 82 -32.24 1.64 -3.81
CA GLU A 82 -33.21 0.55 -3.64
C GLU A 82 -34.08 0.77 -2.39
N MET A 83 -33.47 1.13 -1.26
CA MET A 83 -34.19 1.40 -0.02
C MET A 83 -35.19 2.55 -0.16
N ARG A 84 -34.87 3.60 -0.94
CA ARG A 84 -35.82 4.68 -1.24
C ARG A 84 -36.96 4.19 -2.14
N ALA A 85 -36.66 3.37 -3.15
CA ALA A 85 -37.65 2.82 -4.07
C ALA A 85 -38.70 1.94 -3.35
N THR A 86 -38.30 1.23 -2.30
CA THR A 86 -39.20 0.38 -1.49
C THR A 86 -39.76 1.10 -0.25
N ASN A 87 -39.51 2.42 -0.12
CA ASN A 87 -39.84 3.19 1.09
C ASN A 87 -39.33 2.54 2.40
N PHE A 88 -38.17 1.88 2.31
CA PHE A 88 -37.50 1.15 3.38
C PHE A 88 -38.35 0.00 3.96
N ALA A 89 -39.31 -0.53 3.20
CA ALA A 89 -40.14 -1.65 3.64
C ALA A 89 -39.46 -3.01 3.40
N SER A 90 -38.70 -3.12 2.33
CA SER A 90 -38.05 -4.37 1.91
C SER A 90 -36.73 -4.13 1.17
N PHE A 91 -35.87 -5.13 1.20
CA PHE A 91 -34.64 -5.19 0.40
C PHE A 91 -34.60 -6.54 -0.32
N GLN A 92 -34.42 -6.54 -1.65
CA GLN A 92 -34.37 -7.75 -2.47
C GLN A 92 -35.54 -8.73 -2.23
N GLY A 93 -36.74 -8.19 -2.00
CA GLY A 93 -37.96 -8.97 -1.73
C GLY A 93 -38.13 -9.45 -0.28
N HIS A 94 -37.17 -9.18 0.61
CA HIS A 94 -37.26 -9.53 2.03
C HIS A 94 -37.72 -8.33 2.85
N VAL A 95 -38.70 -8.54 3.75
CA VAL A 95 -39.18 -7.50 4.68
C VAL A 95 -38.07 -7.15 5.66
N LEU A 96 -37.80 -5.86 5.78
CA LEU A 96 -36.77 -5.35 6.68
C LEU A 96 -37.26 -5.33 8.12
N LYS A 97 -36.34 -5.60 9.04
CA LYS A 97 -36.57 -5.51 10.48
C LYS A 97 -35.91 -4.27 11.06
N ASP A 98 -36.48 -3.80 12.16
CA ASP A 98 -35.94 -2.74 13.01
C ASP A 98 -35.57 -1.44 12.27
N VAL A 99 -36.34 -1.13 11.21
CA VAL A 99 -36.20 0.12 10.45
C VAL A 99 -36.65 1.29 11.34
N PRO A 100 -35.77 2.26 11.64
CA PRO A 100 -36.12 3.42 12.49
C PRO A 100 -37.24 4.28 11.91
N SER A 101 -37.65 5.34 12.61
CA SER A 101 -38.58 6.34 12.07
C SER A 101 -37.93 7.19 10.96
N SER A 102 -38.71 7.72 10.01
CA SER A 102 -38.18 8.36 8.78
C SER A 102 -37.10 9.43 9.04
N GLY A 103 -37.22 10.19 10.13
CA GLY A 103 -36.27 11.24 10.50
C GLY A 103 -34.93 10.75 11.09
N THR A 104 -34.83 9.50 11.53
CA THR A 104 -33.63 8.96 12.21
C THR A 104 -32.93 7.85 11.43
N ARG A 105 -33.60 7.25 10.43
CA ARG A 105 -33.07 6.13 9.61
C ARG A 105 -31.67 6.39 9.06
N LEU A 106 -31.48 7.54 8.42
CA LEU A 106 -30.20 7.86 7.76
C LEU A 106 -29.14 8.28 8.78
N THR A 107 -29.53 9.00 9.83
CA THR A 107 -28.61 9.49 10.86
C THR A 107 -27.98 8.34 11.63
N ILE A 108 -28.77 7.35 12.06
CA ILE A 108 -28.26 6.26 12.91
C ILE A 108 -27.23 5.37 12.21
N VAL A 109 -27.42 5.11 10.92
CA VAL A 109 -26.43 4.36 10.12
C VAL A 109 -25.24 5.24 9.76
N HIS A 110 -25.45 6.54 9.55
CA HIS A 110 -24.38 7.48 9.28
C HIS A 110 -23.43 7.63 10.48
N GLU A 111 -23.94 7.74 11.70
CA GLU A 111 -23.12 7.77 12.92
C GLU A 111 -22.24 6.53 13.04
N LEU A 112 -22.79 5.35 12.76
CA LEU A 112 -22.04 4.09 12.73
C LEU A 112 -20.93 4.10 11.66
N PHE A 113 -21.25 4.56 10.44
CA PHE A 113 -20.27 4.65 9.35
C PHE A 113 -19.14 5.63 9.69
N GLN A 114 -19.49 6.80 10.25
CA GLN A 114 -18.52 7.80 10.68
C GLN A 114 -17.58 7.26 11.76
N GLU A 115 -18.13 6.61 12.79
CA GLU A 115 -17.35 6.02 13.87
C GLU A 115 -16.35 5.00 13.33
N TYR A 116 -16.84 4.07 12.49
CA TYR A 116 -15.99 3.04 11.91
C TYR A 116 -14.93 3.62 10.99
N ALA A 117 -15.29 4.55 10.10
CA ALA A 117 -14.35 5.20 9.19
C ALA A 117 -13.27 5.99 9.94
N LYS A 118 -13.62 6.74 10.98
CA LYS A 118 -12.66 7.46 11.85
C LYS A 118 -11.69 6.49 12.53
N ASN A 119 -12.20 5.39 13.07
CA ASN A 119 -11.36 4.35 13.68
C ASN A 119 -10.45 3.66 12.66
N LEU A 120 -10.93 3.41 11.44
CA LEU A 120 -10.12 2.86 10.36
C LEU A 120 -9.00 3.82 9.94
N ILE A 121 -9.31 5.10 9.77
CA ILE A 121 -8.32 6.17 9.48
C ILE A 121 -7.26 6.24 10.58
N ALA A 122 -7.67 6.22 11.84
CA ALA A 122 -6.76 6.23 12.99
C ALA A 122 -5.86 4.98 13.01
N ASN A 123 -6.42 3.80 12.78
CA ASN A 123 -5.67 2.54 12.70
C ASN A 123 -4.67 2.53 11.54
N LEU A 124 -5.02 3.10 10.38
CA LEU A 124 -4.09 3.28 9.27
C LEU A 124 -2.93 4.20 9.67
N GLY A 125 -3.21 5.32 10.33
CA GLY A 125 -2.17 6.23 10.83
C GLY A 125 -1.25 5.56 11.85
N ALA A 126 -1.81 4.82 12.80
CA ALA A 126 -1.04 4.11 13.83
C ALA A 126 -0.14 2.99 13.27
N ARG A 127 -0.53 2.36 12.15
CA ARG A 127 0.27 1.34 11.47
C ARG A 127 1.43 1.90 10.64
N PHE A 128 1.38 3.19 10.29
CA PHE A 128 2.39 3.89 9.50
C PHE A 128 2.71 5.26 10.12
N PRO A 129 3.24 5.32 11.36
CA PRO A 129 3.29 6.58 12.10
C PRO A 129 4.38 7.54 11.60
N ASN A 130 5.51 7.03 11.10
CA ASN A 130 6.60 7.89 10.62
C ASN A 130 6.58 8.06 9.09
N ASN A 131 5.52 8.72 8.59
CA ASN A 131 5.36 9.04 7.17
C ASN A 131 6.53 9.85 6.61
N ALA A 132 7.12 10.74 7.41
CA ALA A 132 8.28 11.53 7.00
C ALA A 132 9.50 10.65 6.72
N PHE A 133 9.82 9.71 7.63
CA PHE A 133 10.89 8.74 7.43
C PHE A 133 10.63 7.82 6.24
N LEU A 134 9.42 7.25 6.13
CA LEU A 134 9.06 6.34 5.04
C LEU A 134 9.19 7.03 3.67
N SER A 135 8.71 8.27 3.55
CA SER A 135 8.94 9.10 2.37
C SER A 135 10.41 9.38 2.14
N ALA A 136 11.17 9.63 3.20
CA ALA A 136 12.60 9.94 3.14
C ALA A 136 13.45 8.80 2.56
N LEU A 137 13.00 7.55 2.67
CA LEU A 137 13.69 6.39 2.10
C LEU A 137 13.82 6.44 0.57
N ALA A 138 13.10 7.35 -0.10
CA ALA A 138 13.32 7.67 -1.52
C ALA A 138 14.77 8.02 -1.85
N VAL A 139 15.54 8.58 -0.91
CA VAL A 139 16.96 8.92 -1.13
C VAL A 139 17.83 7.70 -1.48
N PHE A 140 17.37 6.50 -1.14
CA PHE A 140 18.04 5.24 -1.44
C PHE A 140 17.58 4.59 -2.75
N ASP A 141 16.63 5.18 -3.48
CA ASP A 141 16.19 4.73 -4.80
C ASP A 141 16.56 5.76 -5.89
N PRO A 142 17.55 5.47 -6.76
CA PRO A 142 17.90 6.35 -7.88
C PRO A 142 16.73 6.72 -8.78
N ALA A 143 15.74 5.82 -8.92
CA ALA A 143 14.58 6.05 -9.79
C ALA A 143 13.59 7.08 -9.23
N GLU A 144 13.81 7.58 -8.00
CA GLU A 144 13.04 8.64 -7.34
C GLU A 144 13.75 10.01 -7.40
N TYR A 145 14.98 10.08 -7.90
CA TYR A 145 15.75 11.33 -7.92
C TYR A 145 15.14 12.34 -8.90
N PRO A 146 15.21 13.65 -8.60
CA PRO A 146 14.86 14.71 -9.54
C PRO A 146 15.62 14.60 -10.87
N GLU A 147 15.02 15.09 -11.94
CA GLU A 147 15.63 15.09 -13.28
C GLU A 147 16.79 16.06 -13.39
N SER A 148 16.63 17.26 -12.82
CA SER A 148 17.65 18.29 -12.79
C SER A 148 18.63 18.04 -11.63
N TRP A 149 19.93 18.02 -11.94
CA TRP A 149 21.00 17.87 -10.94
C TRP A 149 20.97 18.99 -9.88
N GLU A 150 20.58 20.19 -10.29
CA GLU A 150 20.45 21.37 -9.45
C GLU A 150 19.41 21.17 -8.33
N GLU A 151 18.36 20.39 -8.60
CA GLU A 151 17.28 20.09 -7.65
C GLU A 151 17.62 18.94 -6.68
N VAL A 152 18.59 18.08 -7.04
CA VAL A 152 18.93 16.87 -6.27
C VAL A 152 19.40 17.21 -4.87
N ARG A 153 20.30 18.18 -4.70
CA ARG A 153 20.87 18.49 -3.38
C ARG A 153 19.82 19.04 -2.41
N PRO A 154 18.98 20.04 -2.76
CA PRO A 154 17.88 20.47 -1.89
C PRO A 154 16.91 19.33 -1.55
N TRP A 155 16.51 18.55 -2.55
CA TRP A 155 15.62 17.40 -2.36
C TRP A 155 16.23 16.38 -1.39
N ALA A 156 17.47 15.96 -1.63
CA ALA A 156 18.12 14.93 -0.84
C ALA A 156 18.45 15.40 0.58
N THR A 157 18.71 16.69 0.79
CA THR A 157 18.91 17.28 2.12
C THR A 157 17.67 17.07 2.99
N LYS A 158 16.48 17.43 2.48
CA LYS A 158 15.22 17.22 3.18
C LYS A 158 14.98 15.75 3.55
N HIS A 159 15.29 14.82 2.64
CA HIS A 159 15.10 13.40 2.87
C HIS A 159 16.12 12.87 3.90
N MET A 160 17.41 13.18 3.74
CA MET A 160 18.44 12.76 4.70
C MET A 160 18.23 13.34 6.10
N ASP A 161 17.71 14.56 6.23
CA ASP A 161 17.37 15.14 7.54
C ASP A 161 16.24 14.36 8.23
N ALA A 162 15.22 13.91 7.49
CA ALA A 162 14.16 13.06 8.02
C ALA A 162 14.67 11.64 8.38
N VAL A 163 15.59 11.07 7.60
CA VAL A 163 16.29 9.82 7.97
C VAL A 163 17.06 10.02 9.28
N ASN A 164 17.84 11.09 9.39
CA ASN A 164 18.63 11.39 10.57
C ASN A 164 17.74 11.60 11.81
N ALA A 165 16.66 12.36 11.69
CA ALA A 165 15.71 12.59 12.78
C ALA A 165 15.15 11.27 13.36
N TYR A 166 14.79 10.32 12.49
CA TYR A 166 14.33 9.00 12.91
C TYR A 166 15.38 8.26 13.74
N PHE A 167 16.63 8.18 13.29
CA PHE A 167 17.67 7.48 14.04
C PHE A 167 18.06 8.19 15.35
N VAL A 168 18.01 9.52 15.39
CA VAL A 168 18.21 10.30 16.62
C VAL A 168 17.13 9.99 17.64
N GLU A 169 15.86 10.00 17.23
CA GLU A 169 14.72 9.68 18.10
C GLU A 169 14.81 8.24 18.63
N ARG A 170 15.16 7.28 17.75
CA ARG A 170 15.36 5.88 18.12
C ARG A 170 16.48 5.69 19.13
N ARG A 171 17.61 6.37 18.93
CA ARG A 171 18.75 6.32 19.86
C ARG A 171 18.36 6.91 21.22
N ALA A 172 17.61 8.01 21.23
CA ALA A 172 17.11 8.61 22.48
C ALA A 172 16.12 7.69 23.21
N ALA A 173 15.25 6.97 22.47
CA ALA A 173 14.26 6.06 23.05
C ALA A 173 14.86 4.75 23.60
N ALA A 174 15.98 4.28 23.04
CA ALA A 174 16.58 3.00 23.39
C ALA A 174 17.61 3.06 24.54
N GLY A 175 17.95 4.25 25.06
CA GLY A 175 18.99 4.44 26.07
C GLY A 175 20.41 4.13 25.55
N GLU A 176 21.41 4.05 26.44
CA GLU A 176 22.83 3.81 26.08
C GLU A 176 23.10 2.46 25.37
N ALA A 177 22.15 1.51 25.42
CA ALA A 177 22.33 0.15 24.88
C ALA A 177 21.73 -0.06 23.46
N GLY A 178 21.10 0.97 22.89
CA GLY A 178 20.33 0.87 21.65
C GLY A 178 21.06 1.17 20.36
N ASP A 179 22.38 1.40 20.41
CA ASP A 179 23.13 1.65 19.20
C ASP A 179 23.21 0.34 18.41
N HIS A 180 22.78 0.36 17.14
CA HIS A 180 23.33 -0.59 16.19
C HIS A 180 24.82 -0.24 16.12
N PRO A 181 25.74 -1.02 16.74
CA PRO A 181 27.10 -0.54 17.08
C PRO A 181 27.98 -0.21 15.86
N THR A 182 27.42 -0.37 14.66
CA THR A 182 28.10 -0.31 13.37
C THR A 182 27.46 0.66 12.39
N LEU A 183 26.40 1.39 12.77
CA LEU A 183 25.67 2.30 11.88
C LEU A 183 25.84 3.76 12.32
N ASP A 184 26.74 4.48 11.64
CA ASP A 184 26.93 5.92 11.81
C ASP A 184 26.18 6.69 10.72
N VAL A 185 25.03 7.27 11.09
CA VAL A 185 24.20 8.05 10.16
C VAL A 185 24.86 9.37 9.74
N GLY A 186 25.72 9.93 10.60
CA GLY A 186 26.49 11.14 10.29
C GLY A 186 27.54 10.87 9.22
N GLU A 187 28.31 9.79 9.39
CA GLU A 187 29.27 9.33 8.38
C GLU A 187 28.57 8.93 7.08
N ALA A 188 27.43 8.23 7.14
CA ALA A 188 26.62 7.90 5.96
C ALA A 188 26.16 9.16 5.20
N ARG A 189 25.73 10.20 5.93
CA ARG A 189 25.33 11.49 5.36
C ARG A 189 26.51 12.20 4.68
N ASP A 190 27.68 12.20 5.32
CA ASP A 190 28.88 12.80 4.74
C ASP A 190 29.31 12.07 3.47
N GLN A 191 29.36 10.74 3.50
CA GLN A 191 29.62 9.90 2.33
C GLN A 191 28.62 10.17 1.19
N PHE A 192 27.35 10.40 1.53
CA PHE A 192 26.33 10.73 0.56
C PHE A 192 26.56 12.09 -0.12
N PHE A 193 26.71 13.17 0.66
CA PHE A 193 26.81 14.54 0.11
C PHE A 193 28.21 14.93 -0.39
N ASN A 194 29.26 14.39 0.23
CA ASN A 194 30.65 14.77 0.04
C ASN A 194 31.51 13.62 -0.50
N GLY A 195 31.17 12.37 -0.17
CA GLY A 195 31.83 11.16 -0.70
C GLY A 195 31.39 10.75 -2.11
N GLY A 196 30.60 11.59 -2.79
CA GLY A 196 30.17 11.39 -4.18
C GLY A 196 28.97 10.46 -4.39
N ALA A 197 28.44 9.82 -3.34
CA ALA A 197 27.32 8.88 -3.46
C ALA A 197 26.06 9.52 -4.07
N MET A 198 25.74 10.76 -3.73
CA MET A 198 24.58 11.47 -4.30
C MET A 198 24.69 11.63 -5.83
N LYS A 199 25.86 12.04 -6.32
CA LYS A 199 26.09 12.21 -7.77
C LYS A 199 26.00 10.88 -8.50
N MET A 200 26.63 9.87 -7.91
CA MET A 200 26.60 8.49 -8.36
C MET A 200 25.18 7.92 -8.46
N MET A 201 24.36 8.10 -7.43
CA MET A 201 22.95 7.67 -7.44
C MET A 201 22.16 8.40 -8.53
N TRP A 202 22.38 9.69 -8.71
CA TRP A 202 21.72 10.46 -9.77
C TRP A 202 22.12 9.98 -11.18
N GLU A 203 23.41 9.70 -11.42
CA GLU A 203 23.89 9.14 -12.69
C GLU A 203 23.27 7.77 -13.02
N LEU A 204 22.94 6.97 -11.99
CA LEU A 204 22.25 5.68 -12.14
C LEU A 204 20.74 5.81 -12.39
N ARG A 205 20.14 7.01 -12.27
CA ARG A 205 18.69 7.23 -12.39
C ARG A 205 18.10 6.64 -13.66
N GLY A 206 18.70 6.94 -14.82
CA GLY A 206 18.18 6.50 -16.12
C GLY A 206 18.12 4.97 -16.22
N THR A 207 19.18 4.29 -15.79
CA THR A 207 19.23 2.82 -15.73
C THR A 207 18.22 2.27 -14.73
N ALA A 208 18.12 2.86 -13.54
CA ALA A 208 17.20 2.41 -12.52
C ALA A 208 15.73 2.54 -12.95
N ILE A 209 15.36 3.62 -13.65
CA ILE A 209 14.02 3.79 -14.24
C ILE A 209 13.76 2.71 -15.29
N SER A 210 14.69 2.51 -16.22
CA SER A 210 14.54 1.50 -17.27
C SER A 210 14.41 0.08 -16.71
N ASP A 211 15.23 -0.28 -15.72
CA ASP A 211 15.19 -1.60 -15.10
C ASP A 211 13.93 -1.79 -14.25
N ARG A 212 13.45 -0.74 -13.59
CA ARG A 212 12.14 -0.73 -12.92
C ARG A 212 11.01 -0.98 -13.92
N GLU A 213 11.01 -0.31 -15.07
CA GLU A 213 9.99 -0.49 -16.11
C GLU A 213 10.00 -1.92 -16.68
N LYS A 214 11.18 -2.48 -16.98
CA LYS A 214 11.32 -3.87 -17.42
C LYS A 214 10.77 -4.85 -16.38
N PHE A 215 11.11 -4.63 -15.11
CA PHE A 215 10.61 -5.46 -14.01
C PHE A 215 9.09 -5.39 -13.91
N VAL A 216 8.52 -4.18 -13.86
CA VAL A 216 7.07 -3.99 -13.78
C VAL A 216 6.37 -4.63 -14.97
N LYS A 217 6.88 -4.42 -16.19
CA LYS A 217 6.34 -5.02 -17.41
C LYS A 217 6.32 -6.54 -17.34
N PHE A 218 7.44 -7.17 -16.97
CA PHE A 218 7.53 -8.63 -16.81
C PHE A 218 6.46 -9.17 -15.83
N TYR A 219 6.25 -8.49 -14.71
CA TYR A 219 5.24 -8.90 -13.72
C TYR A 219 3.80 -8.68 -14.16
N VAL A 220 3.53 -7.58 -14.86
CA VAL A 220 2.20 -7.32 -15.45
C VAL A 220 1.88 -8.39 -16.50
N GLU A 221 2.85 -8.75 -17.34
CA GLU A 221 2.71 -9.81 -18.34
C GLU A 221 2.48 -11.18 -17.70
N GLN A 222 3.24 -11.54 -16.65
CA GLN A 222 2.98 -12.78 -15.90
C GLN A 222 1.60 -12.80 -15.25
N LYS A 223 1.16 -11.68 -14.68
CA LYS A 223 -0.18 -11.59 -14.08
C LYS A 223 -1.28 -11.72 -15.12
N ALA A 224 -1.14 -11.07 -16.28
CA ALA A 224 -2.09 -11.19 -17.38
C ALA A 224 -2.16 -12.62 -17.92
N MET A 225 -1.01 -13.30 -18.01
CA MET A 225 -0.93 -14.71 -18.40
C MET A 225 -1.62 -15.63 -17.38
N LEU A 226 -1.38 -15.44 -16.08
CA LEU A 226 -2.05 -16.18 -15.02
C LEU A 226 -3.57 -15.93 -15.02
N SER A 227 -4.00 -14.68 -15.24
CA SER A 227 -5.42 -14.34 -15.36
C SER A 227 -6.07 -15.06 -16.53
N ARG A 228 -5.44 -15.10 -17.71
CA ARG A 228 -5.94 -15.86 -18.87
C ARG A 228 -6.05 -17.36 -18.56
N LEU A 229 -5.03 -17.95 -17.92
CA LEU A 229 -5.07 -19.37 -17.52
C LEU A 229 -6.19 -19.70 -16.51
N LEU A 230 -6.59 -18.73 -15.68
CA LEU A 230 -7.69 -18.88 -14.73
C LEU A 230 -9.06 -18.64 -15.40
N GLU A 231 -9.14 -17.71 -16.35
CA GLU A 231 -10.35 -17.39 -17.12
C GLU A 231 -10.70 -18.47 -18.15
N ASP A 232 -9.70 -19.06 -18.81
CA ASP A 232 -9.86 -20.16 -19.77
C ASP A 232 -10.21 -21.49 -19.09
N GLY A 233 -10.32 -21.50 -17.76
CA GLY A 233 -10.81 -22.61 -16.94
C GLY A 233 -10.06 -23.91 -17.22
N MET A 234 -8.88 -24.10 -16.62
CA MET A 234 -8.06 -25.32 -16.72
C MET A 234 -8.88 -26.58 -17.03
N PRO A 235 -8.97 -27.02 -18.31
CA PRO A 235 -9.63 -28.26 -18.63
C PRO A 235 -8.68 -29.36 -18.15
N LEU A 236 -8.91 -29.84 -16.93
CA LEU A 236 -8.19 -30.98 -16.33
C LEU A 236 -8.54 -32.31 -16.99
N VAL A 237 -9.15 -32.29 -18.18
CA VAL A 237 -9.55 -33.48 -18.93
C VAL A 237 -9.13 -33.32 -20.40
N ASP A 238 -7.96 -33.88 -20.69
CA ASP A 238 -7.52 -34.54 -21.93
C ASP A 238 -7.06 -33.79 -23.20
N GLU A 239 -6.92 -32.46 -23.26
CA GLU A 239 -6.23 -31.81 -24.42
C GLU A 239 -5.23 -30.69 -24.04
N GLY A 240 -4.57 -30.83 -22.88
CA GLY A 240 -3.71 -29.78 -22.31
C GLY A 240 -2.26 -29.75 -22.83
N LEU A 241 -2.01 -29.43 -24.10
CA LEU A 241 -0.66 -29.03 -24.54
C LEU A 241 -0.40 -27.53 -24.30
N GLU A 242 -1.37 -26.66 -24.58
CA GLU A 242 -1.21 -25.20 -24.45
C GLU A 242 -1.17 -24.73 -22.99
N GLY A 243 -2.03 -25.28 -22.12
CA GLY A 243 -2.02 -24.95 -20.68
C GLY A 243 -0.77 -25.44 -19.95
N LEU A 244 -0.19 -26.56 -20.41
CA LEU A 244 1.02 -27.15 -19.85
C LEU A 244 2.29 -26.43 -20.36
N GLU A 245 2.31 -25.99 -21.62
CA GLU A 245 3.34 -25.09 -22.17
C GLU A 245 3.29 -23.69 -21.54
N ALA A 246 2.10 -23.17 -21.24
CA ALA A 246 1.92 -21.93 -20.49
C ALA A 246 2.38 -22.07 -19.02
N MET A 247 2.08 -23.19 -18.36
CA MET A 247 2.64 -23.50 -17.04
C MET A 247 4.15 -23.77 -17.07
N GLN A 248 4.67 -24.41 -18.12
CA GLN A 248 6.10 -24.63 -18.33
C GLN A 248 6.85 -23.39 -18.77
N SER A 249 6.20 -22.35 -19.30
CA SER A 249 6.83 -21.04 -19.51
C SER A 249 6.80 -20.18 -18.24
N LEU A 250 5.88 -20.44 -17.31
CA LEU A 250 5.90 -19.90 -15.94
C LEU A 250 6.96 -20.59 -15.04
N ASN A 251 7.18 -21.90 -15.22
CA ASN A 251 8.13 -22.72 -14.43
C ASN A 251 9.42 -23.11 -15.17
N GLY A 252 9.54 -22.77 -16.44
CA GLY A 252 10.70 -23.09 -17.27
C GLY A 252 11.92 -22.31 -16.82
N PRO A 253 13.12 -22.73 -17.25
CA PRO A 253 14.35 -22.01 -16.91
C PRO A 253 14.30 -20.62 -17.58
N SER A 254 13.71 -19.66 -16.88
CA SER A 254 14.04 -18.24 -16.88
C SER A 254 14.30 -17.67 -18.30
N ALA A 255 13.27 -17.11 -18.93
CA ALA A 255 13.51 -15.76 -19.43
C ALA A 255 13.99 -14.97 -18.21
N GLU A 256 15.29 -14.65 -18.12
CA GLU A 256 15.94 -14.09 -16.93
C GLU A 256 15.02 -13.07 -16.27
N ARG A 257 14.44 -13.46 -15.13
CA ARG A 257 13.60 -12.58 -14.33
C ARG A 257 14.42 -11.31 -14.15
N PRO A 258 13.95 -10.15 -14.65
CA PRO A 258 14.73 -8.93 -14.54
C PRO A 258 15.03 -8.69 -13.04
N PRO A 259 16.29 -8.40 -12.68
CA PRO A 259 16.62 -8.09 -11.30
C PRO A 259 15.89 -6.81 -10.88
N HIS A 260 15.49 -6.75 -9.61
CA HIS A 260 14.95 -5.51 -9.04
C HIS A 260 15.98 -4.38 -9.17
N HIS A 261 15.56 -3.17 -9.57
CA HIS A 261 16.48 -2.06 -9.87
C HIS A 261 17.38 -1.71 -8.68
N ILE A 262 16.84 -1.72 -7.45
CA ILE A 262 17.65 -1.55 -6.22
C ILE A 262 18.74 -2.61 -6.08
N ASN A 263 18.50 -3.87 -6.47
CA ASN A 263 19.53 -4.92 -6.42
C ASN A 263 20.63 -4.66 -7.46
N VAL A 264 20.26 -4.15 -8.64
CA VAL A 264 21.22 -3.73 -9.67
C VAL A 264 22.07 -2.58 -9.16
N VAL A 265 21.43 -1.54 -8.62
CA VAL A 265 22.10 -0.36 -8.03
C VAL A 265 23.05 -0.79 -6.91
N MET A 266 22.59 -1.63 -5.97
CA MET A 266 23.43 -2.12 -4.88
C MET A 266 24.64 -2.89 -5.38
N ARG A 267 24.48 -3.80 -6.36
CA ARG A 267 25.62 -4.53 -6.95
C ARG A 267 26.61 -3.57 -7.59
N THR A 268 26.11 -2.62 -8.38
CA THR A 268 26.92 -1.58 -9.03
C THR A 268 27.72 -0.79 -8.00
N MET A 269 27.07 -0.31 -6.94
CA MET A 269 27.75 0.44 -5.88
C MET A 269 28.76 -0.39 -5.08
N THR A 270 28.51 -1.69 -4.86
CA THR A 270 29.48 -2.58 -4.20
C THR A 270 30.71 -2.89 -5.06
N GLY A 271 30.58 -2.82 -6.39
CA GLY A 271 31.69 -2.99 -7.33
C GLY A 271 32.57 -1.73 -7.47
N TRP A 272 32.10 -0.59 -7.01
CA TRP A 272 32.80 0.68 -7.11
C TRP A 272 33.77 0.85 -5.96
N GLY A 273 34.99 0.33 -6.17
CA GLY A 273 36.17 0.55 -5.34
C GLY A 273 35.94 0.27 -3.86
N ARG A 274 36.36 -0.92 -3.39
CA ARG A 274 36.28 -1.36 -1.98
C ARG A 274 36.40 -0.19 -0.98
N GLY A 275 35.26 0.33 -0.50
CA GLY A 275 35.22 1.25 0.65
C GLY A 275 35.05 2.76 0.42
N MET A 276 34.56 3.26 -0.73
CA MET A 276 34.32 4.72 -0.84
C MET A 276 33.11 5.22 -0.01
N VAL A 277 32.03 4.45 0.06
CA VAL A 277 30.79 4.85 0.77
C VAL A 277 30.19 3.72 1.64
N PRO A 278 31.01 3.04 2.47
CA PRO A 278 30.60 1.83 3.18
C PRO A 278 29.47 2.08 4.20
N MET A 279 29.43 3.26 4.83
CA MET A 279 28.43 3.58 5.83
C MET A 279 27.09 3.96 5.18
N PHE A 280 27.13 4.68 4.06
CA PHE A 280 25.94 4.94 3.25
C PHE A 280 25.29 3.64 2.77
N LEU A 281 26.09 2.68 2.28
CA LEU A 281 25.59 1.36 1.87
C LEU A 281 24.99 0.56 3.03
N LYS A 282 25.61 0.60 4.21
CA LYS A 282 25.05 -0.04 5.43
C LYS A 282 23.71 0.59 5.81
N LEU A 283 23.61 1.92 5.78
CA LEU A 283 22.37 2.63 6.07
C LEU A 283 21.27 2.28 5.07
N MET A 284 21.59 2.28 3.78
CA MET A 284 20.68 1.88 2.72
C MET A 284 20.19 0.45 2.91
N LEU A 285 21.08 -0.52 3.14
CA LEU A 285 20.72 -1.92 3.39
C LEU A 285 19.81 -2.06 4.61
N PHE A 286 20.17 -1.39 5.70
CA PHE A 286 19.36 -1.41 6.91
C PHE A 286 17.95 -0.89 6.64
N CYS A 287 17.83 0.27 5.98
CA CYS A 287 16.55 0.89 5.65
C CYS A 287 15.68 0.05 4.71
N VAL A 288 16.27 -0.62 3.72
CA VAL A 288 15.54 -1.52 2.79
C VAL A 288 14.99 -2.76 3.53
N LEU A 289 15.62 -3.17 4.63
CA LEU A 289 15.17 -4.30 5.45
C LEU A 289 14.14 -3.92 6.52
N ILE A 290 13.90 -2.63 6.76
CA ILE A 290 12.87 -2.18 7.71
C ILE A 290 11.49 -2.53 7.15
N LYS A 291 10.67 -3.21 7.96
CA LYS A 291 9.26 -3.37 7.59
C LYS A 291 8.54 -2.02 7.78
N PRO A 292 7.79 -1.53 6.79
CA PRO A 292 7.08 -0.25 6.89
C PRO A 292 6.16 -0.14 8.11
N THR A 293 5.61 -1.28 8.53
CA THR A 293 4.70 -1.41 9.68
C THR A 293 5.40 -1.52 11.04
N SER A 294 6.74 -1.58 11.08
CA SER A 294 7.54 -1.66 12.30
C SER A 294 8.28 -0.36 12.63
N VAL A 295 7.96 0.73 11.93
CA VAL A 295 8.56 2.07 12.13
C VAL A 295 7.85 2.81 13.26
N ASN A 296 7.80 2.20 14.44
CA ASN A 296 7.26 2.79 15.68
C ASN A 296 8.38 3.01 16.68
#